data_AF-A0A221T242-F1
#
_entry.id   AF-A0A221T242-F1
#
_cell.length_a   1.000
_cell.length_b   1.000
_cell.length_c   1.000
_cell.angle_alpha   90.00
_cell.angle_beta   90.00
_cell.angle_gamma   90.00
#
_symmetry.space_group_name_H-M   'P 1'
#
loop_
_entity.id
_entity.type
_entity.pdbx_description
1 polymer ?
#
loop_
_entity_poly.entity_id
_entity_poly.type
_entity_poly.pdbx_seq_one_letter_code
_entity_poly.pdbx_strand_id
1 'polypeptide(L)'
;MQNQLLTALLALSAPTRTAATLTPDDLTPWLKAHVPTLTAFAQRLRDGATWGEVIGLIDAAVRAAQELKPLLGGKPRARIVLAIVQTLVREYAPPSAGWLSMLLETPFAEQLVEMAFRRLFPAG
;
A
#
# COMPACT_ATOMS: atom_id res chain seq x y z
N MET A 1 2.81 12.78 -4.78
CA MET A 1 1.94 11.66 -4.37
C MET A 1 1.20 10.87 -5.47
N GLN A 2 0.10 11.33 -6.11
CA GLN A 2 -0.69 10.47 -7.03
C GLN A 2 0.17 9.87 -8.16
N ASN A 3 1.08 10.67 -8.75
CA ASN A 3 2.05 10.17 -9.73
C ASN A 3 3.04 9.15 -9.17
N GLN A 4 3.50 9.27 -7.92
CA GLN A 4 4.45 8.30 -7.34
C GLN A 4 3.77 6.97 -7.02
N LEU A 5 2.54 6.98 -6.49
CA LEU A 5 1.76 5.76 -6.29
C LEU A 5 1.43 5.10 -7.63
N LEU A 6 1.04 5.88 -8.64
CA LEU A 6 0.86 5.38 -10.00
C LEU A 6 2.15 4.72 -10.52
N THR A 7 3.30 5.38 -10.41
CA THR A 7 4.59 4.82 -10.82
C THR A 7 4.93 3.55 -10.03
N ALA A 8 4.68 3.49 -8.72
CA ALA A 8 4.94 2.32 -7.91
C ALA A 8 4.05 1.13 -8.31
N LEU A 9 2.76 1.38 -8.59
CA LEU A 9 1.82 0.36 -9.04
C LEU A 9 2.12 -0.15 -10.46
N LEU A 10 2.55 0.73 -11.36
CA LEU A 10 3.02 0.36 -12.70
C LEU A 10 4.38 -0.37 -12.65
N ALA A 11 5.27 0.02 -11.74
CA ALA A 11 6.54 -0.69 -11.53
C ALA A 11 6.30 -2.10 -10.97
N LEU A 12 5.28 -2.27 -10.13
CA LEU A 12 4.85 -3.59 -9.72
C LEU A 12 4.46 -4.41 -10.94
N SER A 13 3.62 -3.94 -11.87
CA SER A 13 3.18 -4.74 -13.04
C SER A 13 4.29 -5.08 -14.05
N ALA A 14 5.48 -4.48 -13.95
CA ALA A 14 6.55 -4.56 -14.97
C ALA A 14 7.15 -5.95 -15.30
N PRO A 15 7.20 -6.99 -14.43
CA PRO A 15 7.81 -8.27 -14.83
C PRO A 15 6.83 -9.44 -15.06
N THR A 16 5.55 -9.34 -14.70
CA THR A 16 4.60 -10.46 -14.87
C THR A 16 3.91 -10.41 -16.22
N ARG A 17 4.67 -10.77 -17.26
CA ARG A 17 4.28 -10.81 -18.66
C ARG A 17 3.35 -12.01 -18.91
N THR A 18 2.04 -11.79 -19.06
CA THR A 18 1.17 -12.50 -20.03
C THR A 18 -0.29 -12.03 -20.13
N ALA A 19 -0.82 -11.18 -19.23
CA ALA A 19 -2.21 -10.70 -19.36
C ALA A 19 -2.30 -9.20 -19.08
N ALA A 20 -2.80 -8.45 -20.07
CA ALA A 20 -3.12 -7.01 -20.06
C ALA A 20 -2.02 -6.08 -19.48
N THR A 21 -1.40 -5.28 -20.35
CA THR A 21 -0.54 -4.17 -19.91
C THR A 21 -1.38 -3.23 -19.07
N LEU A 22 -1.17 -3.24 -17.75
CA LEU A 22 -1.87 -2.39 -16.81
C LEU A 22 -1.55 -0.92 -17.14
N THR A 23 -2.56 -0.15 -17.53
CA THR A 23 -2.38 1.22 -18.00
C THR A 23 -2.70 2.23 -16.89
N PRO A 24 -2.25 3.49 -17.03
CA PRO A 24 -2.68 4.56 -16.14
C PRO A 24 -4.20 4.74 -16.07
N ASP A 25 -4.90 4.50 -17.18
CA ASP A 25 -6.37 4.61 -17.26
C ASP A 25 -7.06 3.54 -16.40
N ASP A 26 -6.51 2.33 -16.34
CA ASP A 26 -7.03 1.24 -15.48
C ASP A 26 -6.90 1.57 -13.98
N LEU A 27 -5.85 2.30 -13.60
CA LEU A 27 -5.58 2.68 -12.22
C LEU A 27 -6.21 4.01 -11.80
N THR A 28 -6.61 4.86 -12.75
CA THR A 28 -7.15 6.19 -12.45
C THR A 28 -8.40 6.17 -11.56
N PRO A 29 -9.40 5.30 -11.79
CA PRO A 29 -10.57 5.20 -10.91
C PRO A 29 -10.18 4.80 -9.48
N TRP A 30 -9.29 3.81 -9.36
CA TRP A 30 -8.78 3.35 -8.08
C TRP A 30 -8.01 4.44 -7.35
N LEU A 31 -7.14 5.17 -8.06
CA LEU A 31 -6.39 6.28 -7.51
C LEU A 31 -7.34 7.36 -6.98
N LYS A 32 -8.35 7.76 -7.75
CA LYS A 32 -9.34 8.76 -7.30
C LYS A 32 -10.10 8.32 -6.05
N ALA A 33 -10.45 7.04 -5.93
CA ALA A 33 -11.19 6.51 -4.80
C ALA A 33 -10.34 6.39 -3.52
N HIS A 34 -9.10 5.89 -3.64
CA HIS A 34 -8.32 5.47 -2.48
C HIS A 34 -7.19 6.43 -2.09
N VAL A 35 -6.62 7.18 -3.04
CA VAL A 35 -5.51 8.13 -2.75
C VAL A 35 -5.88 9.14 -1.67
N PRO A 36 -7.04 9.82 -1.68
CA PRO A 36 -7.37 10.79 -0.64
C PRO A 36 -7.37 10.18 0.77
N THR A 37 -7.97 9.00 0.92
CA THR A 37 -8.05 8.27 2.19
C THR A 37 -6.67 7.81 2.66
N LEU A 38 -5.87 7.22 1.77
CA LEU A 38 -4.51 6.79 2.05
C LEU A 38 -3.60 7.96 2.43
N THR A 39 -3.78 9.11 1.77
CA THR A 39 -3.08 10.36 2.12
C THR A 39 -3.42 10.80 3.53
N ALA A 40 -4.71 10.78 3.90
CA ALA A 40 -5.16 11.21 5.22
C ALA A 40 -4.54 10.35 6.33
N PHE A 41 -4.48 9.02 6.16
CA PHE A 41 -3.79 8.15 7.11
C PHE A 41 -2.28 8.39 7.15
N ALA A 42 -1.65 8.57 5.99
CA ALA A 42 -0.22 8.87 5.93
C ALA A 42 0.13 10.23 6.57
N GLN A 43 -0.75 11.22 6.45
CA GLN A 43 -0.60 12.52 7.10
C GLN A 43 -0.70 12.41 8.63
N ARG A 44 -1.56 11.55 9.18
CA ARG A 44 -1.61 11.31 10.63
C ARG A 44 -0.29 10.78 11.20
N LEU A 45 0.50 10.06 10.39
CA LEU A 45 1.86 9.67 10.78
C LEU A 45 2.78 10.87 11.04
N ARG A 46 2.52 12.05 10.44
CA ARG A 46 3.26 13.29 10.71
C ARG A 46 3.03 13.82 12.11
N ASP A 47 1.80 13.74 12.58
CA ASP A 47 1.39 14.26 13.89
C ASP A 47 1.79 13.29 15.02
N GLY A 48 1.97 12.02 14.69
CA GLY A 48 2.55 11.02 15.57
C GLY A 48 2.46 9.61 14.98
N ALA A 49 3.60 9.03 14.62
CA ALA A 49 3.70 7.65 14.13
C ALA A 49 3.55 6.63 15.27
N THR A 50 2.33 6.48 15.79
CA THR A 50 2.00 5.44 16.77
C THR A 50 1.69 4.11 16.08
N TRP A 51 1.78 3.00 16.81
CA TRP A 51 1.35 1.70 16.29
C TRP A 51 -0.11 1.69 15.82
N GLY A 52 -1.00 2.48 16.44
CA GLY A 52 -2.39 2.61 16.02
C GLY A 52 -2.53 3.23 14.63
N GLU A 53 -1.80 4.32 14.36
CA GLU A 53 -1.80 4.98 13.05
C GLU A 53 -1.17 4.10 11.96
N VAL A 54 -0.11 3.36 12.31
CA VAL A 54 0.54 2.40 11.40
C VAL A 54 -0.41 1.28 11.02
N ILE A 55 -1.11 0.70 12.01
CA ILE A 55 -2.12 -0.34 11.76
C ILE A 55 -3.27 0.23 10.92
N GLY A 56 -3.74 1.44 11.22
CA GLY A 56 -4.79 2.10 10.44
C GLY A 56 -4.40 2.33 8.98
N LEU A 57 -3.16 2.75 8.73
CA LEU A 57 -2.62 2.88 7.37
C LEU A 57 -2.53 1.53 6.66
N ILE A 58 -2.02 0.49 7.33
CA ILE A 58 -1.92 -0.86 6.77
C ILE A 58 -3.31 -1.40 6.43
N ASP A 59 -4.30 -1.23 7.31
CA ASP A 59 -5.68 -1.66 7.09
C ASP A 59 -6.31 -0.97 5.88
N ALA A 60 -6.14 0.35 5.78
CA ALA A 60 -6.63 1.13 4.65
C ALA A 60 -5.97 0.66 3.34
N ALA A 61 -4.65 0.43 3.36
CA ALA A 61 -3.91 -0.07 2.20
C ALA A 61 -4.31 -1.50 1.83
N VAL A 62 -4.60 -2.37 2.80
CA VAL A 62 -5.10 -3.74 2.59
C VAL A 62 -6.47 -3.72 1.91
N ARG A 63 -7.40 -2.88 2.38
CA ARG A 63 -8.71 -2.70 1.73
C ARG A 63 -8.56 -2.20 0.30
N ALA A 64 -7.72 -1.19 0.09
CA ALA A 64 -7.46 -0.65 -1.23
C ALA A 64 -6.79 -1.69 -2.16
N ALA A 65 -5.85 -2.48 -1.66
CA ALA A 65 -5.16 -3.52 -2.44
C ALA A 65 -6.06 -4.70 -2.83
N GLN A 66 -7.13 -4.98 -2.08
CA GLN A 66 -8.11 -6.01 -2.42
C GLN A 66 -8.78 -5.71 -3.77
N GLU A 67 -9.07 -4.44 -4.06
CA GLU A 67 -9.63 -3.99 -5.35
C GLU A 67 -8.62 -4.05 -6.49
N LEU A 68 -7.32 -4.00 -6.18
CA LEU A 68 -6.25 -4.17 -7.17
C LEU A 68 -5.93 -5.63 -7.49
N LYS A 69 -6.40 -6.59 -6.68
CA LYS A 69 -6.16 -8.03 -6.89
C LYS A 69 -6.49 -8.52 -8.31
N PRO A 70 -7.64 -8.19 -8.95
CA PRO A 70 -7.92 -8.62 -10.31
C PRO A 70 -6.99 -7.98 -11.35
N LEU A 71 -6.48 -6.77 -11.08
CA LEU A 71 -5.60 -6.03 -11.99
C LEU A 71 -4.14 -6.48 -11.87
N LEU A 72 -3.68 -6.74 -10.65
CA LEU A 72 -2.30 -7.15 -10.32
C LEU A 72 -2.16 -8.67 -10.11
N GLY A 73 -2.92 -9.44 -10.89
CA GLY A 73 -2.95 -10.91 -10.82
C GLY A 73 -1.54 -11.54 -10.84
N GLY A 74 -1.33 -12.55 -9.99
CA GLY A 74 -0.06 -13.27 -9.88
C GLY A 74 0.96 -12.65 -8.92
N LYS A 75 0.65 -11.52 -8.27
CA LYS A 75 1.53 -10.92 -7.24
C LYS A 75 1.07 -11.26 -5.83
N PRO A 76 2.01 -11.45 -4.89
CA PRO A 76 1.67 -11.56 -3.47
C PRO A 76 0.95 -10.29 -3.02
N ARG A 77 -0.26 -10.44 -2.45
CA ARG A 77 -1.07 -9.33 -1.94
C ARG A 77 -0.31 -8.45 -0.95
N ALA A 78 0.54 -9.06 -0.12
CA ALA A 78 1.39 -8.34 0.81
C ALA A 78 2.34 -7.36 0.11
N ARG A 79 2.90 -7.73 -1.05
CA ARG A 79 3.80 -6.84 -1.81
C ARG A 79 3.08 -5.63 -2.41
N ILE A 80 1.82 -5.79 -2.81
CA ILE A 80 1.01 -4.67 -3.33
C ILE A 80 0.79 -3.65 -2.21
N VAL A 81 0.37 -4.12 -1.05
CA VAL A 81 0.17 -3.27 0.14
C VAL A 81 1.47 -2.61 0.57
N LEU A 82 2.56 -3.36 0.67
CA LEU A 82 3.85 -2.79 1.10
C LEU A 82 4.35 -1.71 0.15
N ALA A 83 4.19 -1.86 -1.17
CA ALA A 83 4.56 -0.81 -2.12
C ALA A 83 3.75 0.48 -1.90
N ILE A 84 2.46 0.36 -1.62
CA ILE A 84 1.59 1.50 -1.29
C ILE A 84 2.06 2.16 0.01
N VAL A 85 2.23 1.37 1.07
CA VAL A 85 2.59 1.87 2.41
C VAL A 85 4.00 2.49 2.41
N GLN A 86 4.98 1.87 1.76
CA GLN A 86 6.35 2.41 1.63
C GLN A 86 6.36 3.73 0.86
N THR A 87 5.57 3.85 -0.21
CA THR A 87 5.44 5.11 -0.98
C THR A 87 4.87 6.23 -0.10
N LEU A 88 3.85 5.91 0.69
CA LEU A 88 3.20 6.87 1.59
C LEU A 88 4.12 7.26 2.76
N VAL A 89 4.81 6.31 3.37
CA VAL A 89 5.76 6.56 4.47
C VAL A 89 6.95 7.37 3.97
N ARG A 90 7.50 7.09 2.78
CA ARG A 90 8.59 7.89 2.22
C ARG A 90 8.21 9.35 2.01
N GLU A 91 6.98 9.63 1.60
CA GLU A 91 6.51 10.98 1.29
C GLU A 91 6.03 11.75 2.54
N TYR A 92 5.42 11.05 3.50
CA TYR A 92 4.73 11.69 4.61
C TYR A 92 5.32 11.40 5.99
N ALA A 93 6.13 10.36 6.19
CA ALA A 93 6.62 10.06 7.53
C ALA A 93 7.56 11.17 8.05
N PRO A 94 7.38 11.59 9.31
CA PRO A 94 8.27 12.57 9.93
C PRO A 94 9.64 11.93 10.22
N PRO A 95 10.70 12.74 10.42
CA PRO A 95 12.03 12.23 10.76
C PRO A 95 12.04 11.33 12.01
N SER A 96 11.15 11.61 12.98
CA SER A 96 10.96 10.80 14.19
C SER A 96 10.43 9.39 13.90
N ALA A 97 9.85 9.16 12.72
CA ALA A 97 9.32 7.89 12.28
C ALA A 97 10.27 7.12 11.34
N GLY A 98 11.58 7.44 11.35
CA GLY A 98 12.59 6.71 10.56
C GLY A 98 12.60 5.20 10.82
N TRP A 99 12.21 4.79 12.03
CA TRP A 99 12.01 3.38 12.40
C TRP A 99 10.95 2.66 11.54
N LEU A 100 9.94 3.38 11.00
CA LEU A 100 8.94 2.79 10.11
C LEU A 100 9.54 2.38 8.77
N SER A 101 10.43 3.21 8.23
CA SER A 101 11.10 2.87 6.98
C SER A 101 11.94 1.61 7.16
N MET A 102 12.67 1.49 8.27
CA MET A 102 13.41 0.28 8.62
C MET A 102 12.48 -0.92 8.81
N LEU A 103 11.37 -0.77 9.54
CA LEU A 103 10.39 -1.82 9.77
C LEU A 103 9.83 -2.37 8.44
N LEU A 104 9.46 -1.48 7.51
CA LEU A 104 8.87 -1.83 6.22
C LEU A 104 9.83 -2.52 5.25
N GLU A 105 11.13 -2.52 5.54
CA GLU A 105 12.14 -3.27 4.80
C GLU A 105 12.38 -4.68 5.39
N THR A 106 11.82 -4.98 6.56
CA THR A 106 11.96 -6.29 7.21
C THR A 106 10.87 -7.29 6.79
N PRO A 107 11.12 -8.61 6.90
CA PRO A 107 10.10 -9.64 6.69
C PRO A 107 8.91 -9.53 7.64
N PHE A 108 9.08 -8.84 8.78
CA PHE A 108 8.00 -8.60 9.73
C PHE A 108 6.87 -7.74 9.14
N ALA A 109 7.19 -6.84 8.21
CA ALA A 109 6.18 -6.02 7.54
C ALA A 109 5.21 -6.86 6.69
N GLU A 110 5.70 -7.91 6.02
CA GLU A 110 4.83 -8.85 5.30
C GLU A 110 3.90 -9.58 6.26
N GLN A 111 4.39 -9.97 7.45
CA GLN A 111 3.56 -10.63 8.47
C GLN A 111 2.47 -9.70 9.02
N LEU A 112 2.77 -8.43 9.27
CA LEU A 112 1.78 -7.43 9.69
C LEU A 112 0.67 -7.27 8.66
N VAL A 113 1.04 -7.22 7.38
CA VAL A 113 0.09 -7.12 6.27
C VAL A 113 -0.75 -8.40 6.16
N GLU A 114 -0.15 -9.58 6.27
CA GLU A 114 -0.88 -10.85 6.24
C GLU A 114 -1.83 -11.00 7.45
N MET A 115 -1.43 -10.54 8.63
CA MET A 115 -2.32 -10.45 9.79
C MET A 115 -3.49 -9.51 9.53
N ALA A 116 -3.24 -8.35 8.92
CA ALA A 116 -4.30 -7.40 8.55
C ALA A 116 -5.25 -8.02 7.52
N PHE A 117 -4.75 -8.72 6.51
CA PHE A 117 -5.58 -9.48 5.56
C PHE A 117 -6.45 -10.52 6.27
N ARG A 118 -5.87 -11.35 7.14
CA ARG A 118 -6.63 -12.37 7.89
C ARG A 118 -7.71 -11.75 8.78
N ARG A 119 -7.41 -10.62 9.42
CA ARG A 119 -8.36 -9.90 10.29
C ARG A 119 -9.49 -9.25 9.51
N LEU A 120 -9.18 -8.61 8.38
CA LEU A 120 -10.14 -7.85 7.58
C LEU A 120 -10.94 -8.73 6.61
N PHE A 121 -10.38 -9.87 6.19
CA PHE A 121 -10.96 -10.80 5.25
C PHE A 121 -10.82 -12.26 5.76
N PRO A 122 -11.51 -12.63 6.85
CA PRO A 122 -11.37 -13.96 7.47
C PRO A 122 -11.91 -15.11 6.62
N ALA A 123 -12.70 -14.82 5.58
CA ALA A 123 -13.30 -15.79 4.67
C ALA A 123 -12.56 -15.93 3.32
N GLY A 124 -11.37 -15.34 3.18
CA GLY A 124 -10.65 -15.19 1.89
C GLY A 124 -9.48 -16.13 1.67
#